data_AF-A0A8T5RIS7-F1
#
_entry.id   AF-A0A8T5RIS7-F1
#
_cell.length_a   1.000
_cell.length_b   1.000
_cell.length_c   1.000
_cell.angle_alpha   90.00
_cell.angle_beta   90.00
_cell.angle_gamma   90.00
#
_symmetry.space_group_name_H-M   'P 1'
#
loop_
_entity.id
_entity.type
_entity.pdbx_description
1 polymer ?
#
loop_
_entity_poly.entity_id
_entity_poly.type
_entity_poly.pdbx_seq_one_letter_code
_entity_poly.pdbx_strand_id
1 'polypeptide(L)'
;MGIKVFVTDNFEKLSKVAAEIVKDYIIQGLQDKGEYVLGLATGNSSTGLYKELAQMANAKKFDSSRVRSFNLDEYIGLPGENAQQRAIHPQSYCYFMIKEFFGLLNNKFIETTLPYACLIDQKKLMQELSSHPEDWTELGTDSGKSIIIKDNASSEYLNWIHETILDGYAQKIEKSGGIDLQVIGVG
;
A
#
# COMPACT_ATOMS: atom_id res chain seq x y z
N MET A 1 -0.93 -11.48 23.05
CA MET A 1 -1.57 -11.86 21.78
C MET A 1 -0.82 -13.07 21.24
N GLY A 2 -1.52 -14.17 20.90
CA GLY A 2 -0.87 -15.38 20.37
C GLY A 2 -0.72 -15.31 18.85
N ILE A 3 0.28 -15.99 18.30
CA ILE A 3 0.42 -16.17 16.85
C ILE A 3 -0.39 -17.41 16.45
N LYS A 4 -1.28 -17.27 15.46
CA LYS A 4 -2.00 -18.39 14.86
C LYS A 4 -1.38 -18.70 13.51
N VAL A 5 -0.97 -19.95 13.31
CA VAL A 5 -0.37 -20.43 12.06
C VAL A 5 -1.36 -21.36 11.37
N PHE A 6 -1.61 -21.10 10.09
CA PHE A 6 -2.41 -21.98 9.22
C PHE A 6 -1.48 -22.62 8.20
N VAL A 7 -1.47 -23.95 8.17
CA VAL A 7 -0.66 -24.72 7.20
C VAL A 7 -1.61 -25.29 6.16
N THR A 8 -1.26 -25.15 4.89
CA THR A 8 -2.04 -25.65 3.75
C THR A 8 -1.15 -26.41 2.79
N ASP A 9 -1.75 -27.27 1.97
CA ASP A 9 -0.97 -28.18 1.11
C ASP A 9 -0.30 -27.48 -0.08
N ASN A 10 -0.81 -26.32 -0.50
CA ASN A 10 -0.33 -25.60 -1.68
C ASN A 10 -0.77 -24.14 -1.69
N PHE A 11 -0.19 -23.36 -2.61
CA PHE A 11 -0.44 -21.93 -2.76
C PHE A 11 -1.90 -21.56 -3.06
N GLU A 12 -2.63 -22.40 -3.80
CA GLU A 12 -4.05 -22.17 -4.10
C GLU A 12 -4.90 -22.27 -2.82
N LYS A 13 -4.70 -23.33 -2.03
CA LYS A 13 -5.38 -23.50 -0.73
C LYS A 13 -4.99 -22.39 0.25
N LEU A 14 -3.70 -22.02 0.29
CA LEU A 14 -3.20 -20.91 1.09
C LEU A 14 -3.96 -19.61 0.76
N SER A 15 -4.06 -19.30 -0.53
CA SER A 15 -4.73 -18.10 -1.03
C SER A 15 -6.20 -18.04 -0.64
N LYS A 16 -6.92 -19.17 -0.79
CA LYS A 16 -8.32 -19.30 -0.41
C LYS A 16 -8.53 -19.13 1.09
N VAL A 17 -7.74 -19.82 1.91
CA VAL A 17 -7.83 -19.74 3.38
C VAL A 17 -7.56 -18.31 3.84
N ALA A 18 -6.52 -17.66 3.31
CA ALA A 18 -6.19 -16.30 3.70
C ALA A 18 -7.27 -15.30 3.23
N ALA A 19 -7.84 -15.47 2.04
CA ALA A 19 -8.96 -14.65 1.57
C ALA A 19 -10.23 -14.83 2.40
N GLU A 20 -10.58 -16.06 2.80
CA GLU A 20 -11.71 -16.33 3.70
C GLU A 20 -11.55 -15.61 5.05
N ILE A 21 -10.34 -15.66 5.64
CA ILE A 21 -10.03 -14.96 6.88
C ILE A 21 -10.21 -13.44 6.72
N VAL A 22 -9.64 -12.85 5.67
CA VAL A 22 -9.76 -11.40 5.41
C VAL A 22 -11.22 -11.01 5.16
N LYS A 23 -11.95 -11.81 4.39
CA LYS A 23 -13.38 -11.60 4.11
C LYS A 23 -14.22 -11.62 5.39
N ASP A 24 -13.96 -12.57 6.31
CA ASP A 24 -14.67 -12.64 7.59
C ASP A 24 -14.42 -11.39 8.46
N TYR A 25 -13.17 -10.90 8.50
CA TYR A 25 -12.84 -9.64 9.18
C TYR A 25 -13.51 -8.42 8.55
N ILE A 26 -13.57 -8.34 7.22
CA ILE A 26 -14.29 -7.26 6.52
C ILE A 26 -15.77 -7.29 6.89
N ILE A 27 -16.41 -8.46 6.85
CA ILE A 27 -17.85 -8.58 7.19
C ILE A 27 -18.10 -8.10 8.62
N GLN A 28 -17.28 -8.54 9.57
CA GLN A 28 -17.42 -8.14 10.96
C GLN A 28 -17.25 -6.62 11.12
N GLY A 29 -16.18 -6.05 10.56
CA GLY A 29 -15.94 -4.61 10.69
C GLY A 29 -16.98 -3.74 9.98
N LEU A 30 -17.52 -4.19 8.85
CA LEU A 30 -18.62 -3.50 8.17
C LEU A 30 -19.93 -3.52 8.97
N GLN A 31 -20.16 -4.52 9.82
CA GLN A 31 -21.30 -4.53 10.75
C GLN A 31 -21.08 -3.54 11.90
N ASP A 32 -19.85 -3.41 12.37
CA ASP A 32 -19.52 -2.60 13.55
C ASP A 32 -19.36 -1.11 13.25
N LYS A 33 -18.65 -0.75 12.19
CA LYS A 33 -18.25 0.64 11.86
C LYS A 33 -18.91 1.18 10.59
N GLY A 34 -19.29 0.27 9.71
CA GLY A 34 -19.91 0.58 8.43
C GLY A 34 -19.01 1.02 7.29
N GLU A 35 -17.72 1.23 7.56
CA GLU A 35 -16.64 1.23 6.57
C GLU A 35 -15.52 0.33 7.09
N TYR A 36 -14.67 -0.18 6.19
CA TYR A 36 -13.54 -1.01 6.55
C TYR A 36 -12.26 -0.59 5.83
N VAL A 37 -11.17 -0.43 6.56
CA VAL A 37 -9.89 0.06 6.02
C VAL A 37 -8.86 -1.07 6.00
N LEU A 38 -8.46 -1.46 4.80
CA LEU A 38 -7.42 -2.46 4.56
C LEU A 38 -6.05 -1.82 4.39
N GLY A 39 -5.06 -2.37 5.07
CA GLY A 39 -3.65 -2.20 4.72
C GLY A 39 -3.20 -3.36 3.84
N LEU A 40 -2.65 -3.07 2.66
CA LEU A 40 -2.32 -4.08 1.65
C LEU A 40 -0.83 -4.04 1.31
N ALA A 41 -0.15 -5.17 1.51
CA ALA A 41 1.18 -5.37 0.96
C ALA A 41 1.17 -5.33 -0.58
N THR A 42 2.36 -5.19 -1.14
CA THR A 42 2.60 -5.32 -2.57
C THR A 42 3.47 -6.56 -2.80
N GLY A 43 3.52 -7.04 -4.05
CA GLY A 43 4.33 -8.19 -4.41
C GLY A 43 3.57 -9.52 -4.56
N ASN A 44 4.25 -10.48 -5.19
CA ASN A 44 3.61 -11.62 -5.84
C ASN A 44 2.96 -12.62 -4.88
N SER A 45 3.47 -12.74 -3.66
CA SER A 45 3.00 -13.70 -2.65
C SER A 45 1.51 -13.53 -2.32
N SER A 46 1.01 -12.29 -2.33
CA SER A 46 -0.39 -11.98 -2.01
C SER A 46 -1.34 -12.03 -3.21
N THR A 47 -0.84 -12.30 -4.44
CA THR A 47 -1.66 -12.23 -5.67
C THR A 47 -2.83 -13.21 -5.69
N GLY A 48 -2.63 -14.41 -5.16
CA GLY A 48 -3.70 -15.40 -5.05
C GLY A 48 -4.81 -14.95 -4.10
N LEU A 49 -4.44 -14.39 -2.94
CA LEU A 49 -5.40 -13.79 -2.00
C LEU A 49 -6.21 -12.66 -2.65
N TYR A 50 -5.57 -11.77 -3.40
CA TYR A 50 -6.28 -10.66 -4.06
C TYR A 50 -7.30 -11.12 -5.09
N LYS A 51 -6.95 -12.14 -5.88
CA LYS A 51 -7.86 -12.73 -6.88
C LYS A 51 -9.06 -13.38 -6.22
N GLU A 52 -8.85 -14.14 -5.14
CA GLU A 52 -9.93 -14.75 -4.36
C GLU A 52 -10.83 -13.69 -3.71
N LEU A 53 -10.26 -12.64 -3.10
CA LEU A 53 -11.03 -11.54 -2.53
C LEU A 53 -11.86 -10.80 -3.58
N ALA A 54 -11.31 -10.54 -4.77
CA ALA A 54 -12.07 -9.92 -5.85
C ALA A 54 -13.23 -10.81 -6.31
N GLN A 55 -13.01 -12.12 -6.42
CA GLN A 55 -14.07 -13.08 -6.75
C GLN A 55 -15.17 -13.08 -5.68
N MET A 56 -14.80 -13.10 -4.40
CA MET A 56 -15.76 -13.04 -3.28
C MET A 56 -16.55 -11.73 -3.27
N ALA A 57 -15.90 -10.59 -3.50
CA ALA A 57 -16.57 -9.29 -3.63
C ALA A 57 -17.56 -9.28 -4.80
N ASN A 58 -17.14 -9.79 -5.96
CA ASN A 58 -17.98 -9.86 -7.16
C ASN A 58 -19.16 -10.81 -6.99
N ALA A 59 -18.99 -11.87 -6.19
CA ALA A 59 -20.06 -12.78 -5.77
C ALA A 59 -20.91 -12.23 -4.61
N LYS A 60 -20.74 -10.95 -4.24
CA LYS A 60 -21.46 -10.25 -3.17
C LYS A 60 -21.34 -10.91 -1.79
N LYS A 61 -20.20 -11.55 -1.51
CA LYS A 61 -19.91 -12.14 -0.20
C LYS A 61 -19.59 -11.08 0.86
N PHE A 62 -19.18 -9.90 0.42
CA PHE A 62 -19.10 -8.69 1.23
C PHE A 62 -19.30 -7.47 0.32
N ASP A 63 -19.58 -6.31 0.90
CA ASP A 63 -19.79 -5.07 0.15
C ASP A 63 -18.47 -4.31 -0.02
N SER A 64 -17.84 -4.46 -1.18
CA SER A 64 -16.58 -3.77 -1.50
C SER A 64 -16.74 -2.26 -1.61
N SER A 65 -17.94 -1.74 -1.86
CA SER A 65 -18.19 -0.29 -1.99
C SER A 65 -18.08 0.46 -0.66
N ARG A 66 -17.88 -0.26 0.44
CA ARG A 66 -17.69 0.28 1.80
C ARG A 66 -16.27 0.07 2.32
N VAL A 67 -15.35 -0.35 1.44
CA VAL A 67 -13.96 -0.63 1.79
C VAL A 67 -13.06 0.50 1.29
N ARG A 68 -12.04 0.84 2.07
CA ARG A 68 -10.89 1.68 1.67
C ARG A 68 -9.62 0.84 1.75
N SER A 69 -8.61 1.22 0.98
CA SER A 69 -7.29 0.57 1.08
C SER A 69 -6.13 1.55 1.05
N PHE A 70 -5.09 1.18 1.79
CA PHE A 70 -3.78 1.81 1.82
C PHE A 70 -2.71 0.75 1.53
N ASN A 71 -1.83 1.00 0.59
CA ASN A 71 -0.71 0.12 0.27
C ASN A 71 0.56 0.50 1.04
N LEU A 72 1.41 -0.50 1.31
CA LEU A 72 2.60 -0.31 2.13
C LEU A 72 3.66 0.59 1.48
N ASP A 73 3.89 0.43 0.18
CA ASP A 73 5.06 0.98 -0.49
C ASP A 73 4.80 1.27 -1.99
N GLU A 74 5.68 2.07 -2.58
CA GLU A 74 5.78 2.33 -4.01
C GLU A 74 7.24 2.70 -4.36
N TYR A 75 7.67 2.36 -5.57
CA TYR A 75 9.00 2.70 -6.05
C TYR A 75 9.11 4.19 -6.43
N ILE A 76 10.16 4.84 -5.94
CA ILE A 76 10.62 6.15 -6.44
C ILE A 76 11.57 5.92 -7.62
N GLY A 77 11.48 6.77 -8.64
CA GLY A 77 12.44 6.78 -9.75
C GLY A 77 12.14 5.78 -10.87
N LEU A 78 10.89 5.29 -10.96
CA LEU A 78 10.47 4.55 -12.14
C LEU A 78 10.61 5.39 -13.41
N PRO A 79 10.96 4.78 -14.56
CA PRO A 79 11.03 5.49 -15.84
C PRO A 79 9.72 6.18 -16.21
N GLY A 80 9.81 7.46 -16.60
CA GLY A 80 8.68 8.25 -17.07
C GLY A 80 8.95 9.75 -16.95
N GLU A 81 8.61 10.51 -17.98
CA GLU A 81 8.84 11.96 -18.06
C GLU A 81 7.98 12.74 -17.06
N ASN A 82 6.85 12.17 -16.65
CA ASN A 82 5.91 12.78 -15.71
C ASN A 82 5.31 11.74 -14.76
N ALA A 83 4.58 12.22 -13.75
CA ALA A 83 3.99 11.37 -12.71
C ALA A 83 3.01 10.33 -13.26
N GLN A 84 2.25 10.66 -14.30
CA GLN A 84 1.31 9.71 -14.90
C GLN A 84 2.03 8.53 -15.55
N GLN A 85 3.08 8.80 -16.33
CA GLN A 85 3.89 7.75 -16.95
C GLN A 85 4.57 6.85 -15.92
N ARG A 86 5.05 7.43 -14.81
CA ARG A 86 5.64 6.65 -13.71
C ARG A 86 4.62 5.77 -13.00
N ALA A 87 3.41 6.28 -12.75
CA ALA A 87 2.35 5.54 -12.08
C ALA A 87 1.81 4.35 -12.90
N ILE A 88 1.87 4.43 -14.24
CA ILE A 88 1.45 3.32 -15.13
C ILE A 88 2.61 2.42 -15.56
N HIS A 89 3.82 2.66 -15.07
CA HIS A 89 4.98 1.84 -15.41
C HIS A 89 4.75 0.39 -14.94
N PRO A 90 5.12 -0.66 -15.70
CA PRO A 90 4.82 -2.06 -15.34
C PRO A 90 5.41 -2.53 -14.00
N GLN A 91 6.44 -1.85 -13.50
CA GLN A 91 7.04 -2.11 -12.19
C GLN A 91 6.42 -1.30 -11.04
N SER A 92 5.54 -0.34 -11.33
CA SER A 92 4.81 0.39 -10.29
C SER A 92 3.87 -0.54 -9.55
N TYR A 93 3.84 -0.39 -8.23
CA TYR A 93 2.87 -1.10 -7.42
C TYR A 93 1.44 -0.60 -7.65
N CYS A 94 1.25 0.64 -8.11
CA CYS A 94 -0.03 1.12 -8.60
C CYS A 94 -0.51 0.26 -9.78
N TYR A 95 0.34 0.09 -10.80
CA TYR A 95 0.04 -0.77 -11.95
C TYR A 95 -0.22 -2.23 -11.52
N PHE A 96 0.65 -2.77 -10.65
CA PHE A 96 0.50 -4.12 -10.09
C PHE A 96 -0.84 -4.31 -9.38
N MET A 97 -1.23 -3.41 -8.47
CA MET A 97 -2.47 -3.53 -7.70
C MET A 97 -3.71 -3.37 -8.56
N ILE A 98 -3.66 -2.51 -9.59
CA ILE A 98 -4.73 -2.42 -10.59
C ILE A 98 -4.88 -3.76 -11.30
N LYS A 99 -3.78 -4.35 -11.76
CA LYS A 99 -3.80 -5.63 -12.49
C LYS A 99 -4.26 -6.80 -11.62
N GLU A 100 -3.71 -6.92 -10.42
CA GLU A 100 -3.86 -8.11 -9.57
C GLU A 100 -5.08 -8.03 -8.64
N PHE A 101 -5.64 -6.84 -8.39
CA PHE A 101 -6.77 -6.70 -7.47
C PHE A 101 -7.84 -5.71 -7.93
N PHE A 102 -7.53 -4.41 -7.97
CA PHE A 102 -8.55 -3.35 -8.07
C PHE A 102 -9.27 -3.34 -9.43
N GLY A 103 -8.57 -3.73 -10.49
CA GLY A 103 -9.14 -3.90 -11.83
C GLY A 103 -10.12 -5.07 -11.93
N LEU A 104 -9.99 -6.08 -11.05
CA LEU A 104 -10.84 -7.27 -11.02
C LEU A 104 -12.17 -7.06 -10.31
N LEU A 105 -12.32 -5.98 -9.54
CA LEU A 105 -13.53 -5.66 -8.79
C LEU A 105 -14.63 -5.09 -9.72
N ASN A 106 -15.84 -5.66 -9.66
CA ASN A 106 -17.03 -5.12 -10.31
C ASN A 106 -17.49 -3.83 -9.62
N ASN A 107 -17.60 -3.87 -8.28
CA ASN A 107 -17.88 -2.70 -7.45
C ASN A 107 -16.58 -2.22 -6.82
N LYS A 108 -16.21 -0.97 -7.09
CA LYS A 108 -14.96 -0.39 -6.61
C LYS A 108 -15.02 -0.10 -5.11
N PHE A 109 -13.85 -0.09 -4.48
CA PHE A 109 -13.66 0.45 -3.14
C PHE A 109 -14.04 1.93 -3.11
N ILE A 110 -14.36 2.45 -1.93
CA ILE A 110 -14.54 3.90 -1.73
C ILE A 110 -13.27 4.62 -2.21
N GLU A 111 -12.11 4.05 -1.85
CA GLU A 111 -10.82 4.60 -2.21
C GLU A 111 -9.71 3.54 -2.18
N THR A 112 -8.79 3.63 -3.13
CA THR A 112 -7.54 2.86 -3.17
C THR A 112 -6.37 3.82 -3.18
N THR A 113 -5.55 3.81 -2.14
CA THR A 113 -4.46 4.77 -1.96
C THR A 113 -3.11 4.06 -1.91
N LEU A 114 -2.21 4.41 -2.82
CA LEU A 114 -0.80 4.03 -2.76
C LEU A 114 0.05 5.26 -2.39
N PRO A 115 1.25 5.07 -1.81
CA PRO A 115 2.18 6.17 -1.59
C PRO A 115 2.46 6.93 -2.89
N TYR A 116 2.46 8.27 -2.83
CA TYR A 116 2.55 9.12 -4.03
C TYR A 116 3.98 9.26 -4.58
N ALA A 117 4.76 8.17 -4.59
CA ALA A 117 6.14 8.15 -5.05
C ALA A 117 6.30 8.57 -6.52
N CYS A 118 5.26 8.41 -7.34
CA CYS A 118 5.25 8.89 -8.73
C CYS A 118 5.38 10.42 -8.84
N LEU A 119 5.06 11.18 -7.78
CA LEU A 119 5.23 12.64 -7.73
C LEU A 119 6.68 13.05 -7.43
N ILE A 120 7.49 12.13 -6.90
CA ILE A 120 8.89 12.40 -6.55
C ILE A 120 9.73 12.28 -7.82
N ASP A 121 10.44 13.35 -8.16
CA ASP A 121 11.45 13.34 -9.20
C ASP A 121 12.76 12.85 -8.60
N GLN A 122 13.27 11.73 -9.09
CA GLN A 122 14.47 11.10 -8.54
C GLN A 122 15.72 11.98 -8.69
N LYS A 123 15.87 12.71 -9.81
CA LYS A 123 17.04 13.56 -10.01
C LYS A 123 17.03 14.72 -9.02
N LYS A 124 15.87 15.34 -8.84
CA LYS A 124 15.68 16.41 -7.85
C LYS A 124 15.90 15.88 -6.43
N LEU A 125 15.32 14.72 -6.07
CA LEU A 125 15.54 14.11 -4.76
C LEU A 125 17.05 13.91 -4.48
N MET A 126 17.79 13.30 -5.41
CA MET A 126 19.22 13.05 -5.23
C MET A 126 20.04 14.35 -5.12
N GLN A 127 19.69 15.37 -5.91
CA GLN A 127 20.33 16.69 -5.82
C GLN A 127 20.11 17.34 -4.46
N GLU A 128 18.87 17.29 -3.95
CA GLU A 128 18.49 17.91 -2.67
C GLU A 128 19.13 17.18 -1.49
N LEU A 129 19.14 15.85 -1.50
CA LEU A 129 19.86 15.05 -0.50
C LEU A 129 21.36 15.36 -0.49
N SER A 130 21.97 15.54 -1.66
CA SER A 130 23.39 15.89 -1.75
C SER A 130 23.69 17.32 -1.30
N SER A 131 22.76 18.25 -1.50
CA SER A 131 22.97 19.68 -1.21
C SER A 131 22.65 20.03 0.24
N HIS A 132 21.83 19.22 0.91
CA HIS A 132 21.39 19.41 2.30
C HIS A 132 21.64 18.14 3.14
N PRO A 133 22.91 17.72 3.33
CA PRO A 133 23.23 16.50 4.09
C PRO A 133 22.76 16.55 5.57
N GLU A 134 22.50 17.74 6.10
CA GLU A 134 21.95 17.96 7.44
C GLU A 134 20.45 17.67 7.54
N ASP A 135 19.71 17.63 6.44
CA ASP A 135 18.25 17.46 6.40
C ASP A 135 17.80 16.01 6.44
N TRP A 136 18.72 15.06 6.38
CA TRP A 136 18.40 13.65 6.38
C TRP A 136 19.47 12.82 7.09
N THR A 137 19.17 11.54 7.32
CA THR A 137 20.10 10.55 7.86
C THR A 137 19.86 9.20 7.21
N GLU A 138 20.92 8.43 7.03
CA GLU A 138 20.82 7.03 6.65
C GLU A 138 20.68 6.16 7.91
N LEU A 139 19.74 5.21 7.91
CA LEU A 139 19.60 4.18 8.94
C LEU A 139 19.74 2.79 8.32
N GLY A 140 20.08 1.80 9.15
CA GLY A 140 20.21 0.40 8.73
C GLY A 140 21.53 0.07 8.03
N THR A 141 21.68 -1.19 7.61
CA THR A 141 22.87 -1.72 6.95
C THR A 141 22.48 -2.61 5.77
N ASP A 142 23.36 -2.71 4.77
CA ASP A 142 23.20 -3.54 3.56
C ASP A 142 21.82 -3.38 2.88
N SER A 143 21.04 -4.46 2.79
CA SER A 143 19.72 -4.50 2.18
C SER A 143 18.62 -3.80 2.99
N GLY A 144 18.92 -3.39 4.23
CA GLY A 144 17.99 -2.70 5.14
C GLY A 144 18.24 -1.20 5.27
N LYS A 145 19.00 -0.59 4.35
CA LYS A 145 19.27 0.85 4.37
C LYS A 145 18.01 1.66 4.07
N SER A 146 17.80 2.72 4.84
CA SER A 146 16.71 3.69 4.63
C SER A 146 17.22 5.12 4.76
N ILE A 147 16.56 6.03 4.05
CA ILE A 147 16.79 7.47 4.16
C ILE A 147 15.66 8.03 5.00
N ILE A 148 16.01 8.68 6.11
CA ILE A 148 15.08 9.41 6.95
C ILE A 148 15.27 10.90 6.67
N ILE A 149 14.29 11.51 6.02
CA ILE A 149 14.18 12.96 5.91
C ILE A 149 13.71 13.48 7.27
N LYS A 150 14.36 14.51 7.80
CA LYS A 150 14.04 15.08 9.11
C LYS A 150 12.80 15.97 9.00
N ASP A 151 12.08 16.08 10.11
CA ASP A 151 11.05 17.11 10.30
C ASP A 151 11.66 18.51 10.08
N ASN A 152 10.93 19.38 9.39
CA ASN A 152 11.35 20.77 9.13
C ASN A 152 12.71 20.88 8.42
N ALA A 153 12.97 20.00 7.44
CA ALA A 153 14.14 20.08 6.56
C ALA A 153 14.26 21.49 5.95
N SER A 154 15.49 22.00 5.88
CA SER A 154 15.76 23.32 5.27
C SER A 154 15.52 23.35 3.76
N SER A 155 15.74 22.22 3.07
CA SER A 155 15.34 22.02 1.69
C SER A 155 13.82 22.01 1.57
N GLU A 156 13.28 22.99 0.84
CA GLU A 156 11.85 23.06 0.54
C GLU A 156 11.33 21.78 -0.12
N TYR A 157 12.16 21.11 -0.93
CA TYR A 157 11.74 19.89 -1.62
C TYR A 157 11.72 18.67 -0.69
N LEU A 158 12.74 18.51 0.16
CA LEU A 158 12.74 17.42 1.15
C LEU A 158 11.64 17.62 2.18
N ASN A 159 11.42 18.85 2.64
CA ASN A 159 10.32 19.18 3.53
C ASN A 159 8.95 18.90 2.88
N TRP A 160 8.79 19.25 1.59
CA TRP A 160 7.58 18.91 0.84
C TRP A 160 7.35 17.40 0.76
N ILE A 161 8.40 16.59 0.51
CA ILE A 161 8.29 15.12 0.54
C ILE A 161 7.82 14.65 1.91
N HIS A 162 8.43 15.16 2.98
CA HIS A 162 8.07 14.81 4.34
C HIS A 162 6.60 15.12 4.63
N GLU A 163 6.19 16.38 4.50
CA GLU A 163 4.86 16.84 4.88
C GLU A 163 3.75 16.30 3.97
N THR A 164 3.99 16.29 2.65
CA THR A 164 2.93 15.99 1.67
C THR A 164 2.84 14.50 1.36
N ILE A 165 3.98 13.81 1.31
CA ILE A 165 4.01 12.40 0.92
C ILE A 165 4.03 11.48 2.13
N LEU A 166 4.91 11.71 3.12
CA LEU A 166 5.01 10.82 4.28
C LEU A 166 3.91 11.12 5.30
N ASP A 167 3.91 12.32 5.88
CA ASP A 167 2.92 12.74 6.88
C ASP A 167 1.53 12.82 6.26
N GLY A 168 1.42 13.35 5.03
CA GLY A 168 0.16 13.40 4.31
C GLY A 168 -0.47 12.02 4.12
N TYR A 169 0.33 10.97 3.93
CA TYR A 169 -0.17 9.59 3.83
C TYR A 169 -0.62 9.06 5.19
N ALA A 170 0.18 9.26 6.25
CA ALA A 170 -0.18 8.87 7.61
C ALA A 170 -1.46 9.57 8.09
N GLN A 171 -1.56 10.88 7.89
CA GLN A 171 -2.76 11.68 8.22
C GLN A 171 -4.00 11.20 7.45
N LYS A 172 -3.84 10.74 6.21
CA LYS A 172 -4.97 10.19 5.43
C LYS A 172 -5.47 8.87 6.00
N ILE A 173 -4.56 8.02 6.50
CA ILE A 173 -4.92 6.80 7.23
C ILE A 173 -5.67 7.16 8.52
N GLU A 174 -5.15 8.11 9.31
CA GLU A 174 -5.81 8.56 10.55
C GLU A 174 -7.20 9.14 10.30
N LYS A 175 -7.35 9.99 9.28
CA LYS A 175 -8.65 10.55 8.85
C LYS A 175 -9.64 9.47 8.39
N SER A 176 -9.15 8.30 7.99
CA SER A 176 -9.98 7.15 7.62
C SER A 176 -10.31 6.26 8.83
N GLY A 177 -9.87 6.61 10.05
CA GLY A 177 -10.12 5.83 11.26
C GLY A 177 -9.02 4.79 11.58
N GLY A 178 -7.88 4.86 10.91
CA GLY A 178 -6.78 3.89 11.02
C GLY A 178 -6.96 2.67 10.12
N ILE A 179 -6.00 1.74 10.17
CA ILE A 179 -6.09 0.45 9.46
C ILE A 179 -6.79 -0.57 10.36
N ASP A 180 -7.88 -1.16 9.87
CA ASP A 180 -8.61 -2.21 10.59
C ASP A 180 -7.92 -3.58 10.49
N LEU A 181 -7.38 -3.89 9.30
CA LEU A 181 -6.63 -5.11 9.06
C LEU A 181 -5.47 -4.85 8.09
N GLN A 182 -4.27 -5.20 8.54
CA GLN A 182 -3.06 -5.13 7.73
C GLN A 182 -2.70 -6.52 7.19
N VAL A 183 -2.74 -6.67 5.86
CA VAL A 183 -2.20 -7.84 5.15
C VAL A 183 -0.76 -7.53 4.77
N ILE A 184 0.20 -8.10 5.51
CA ILE A 184 1.65 -7.92 5.27
C ILE A 184 2.24 -8.91 4.27
N GLY A 185 1.55 -10.01 4.00
CA GLY A 185 2.01 -11.08 3.12
C GLY A 185 1.23 -12.37 3.34
N VAL A 186 1.27 -13.26 2.35
CA VAL A 186 0.71 -14.61 2.40
C VAL A 186 1.74 -15.54 1.80
N GLY A 187 2.35 -16.41 2.61
CA GLY A 187 3.45 -17.28 2.20
C GLY A 187 3.60 -18.48 3.12
#